data_AF-A0A3D5RKW3-F1
#
_entry.id   AF-A0A3D5RKW3-F1
#
_cell.length_a   1.000
_cell.length_b   1.000
_cell.length_c   1.000
_cell.angle_alpha   90.00
_cell.angle_beta   90.00
_cell.angle_gamma   90.00
#
_symmetry.space_group_name_H-M   'P 1'
#
loop_
_entity.id
_entity.type
_entity.pdbx_description
1 polymer ?
#
loop_
_entity_poly.entity_id
_entity_poly.type
_entity_poly.pdbx_seq_one_letter_code
_entity_poly.pdbx_strand_id
1 'polypeptide(L)' 'MEINSYLYKGYYYDKETQFYWVSSRYYSPEICRWISPDLIEYLDPQSINGLNLYAYCNNDPINNYDPTGHFTLPN' A
#
# COMPACT_ATOMS: atom_id res chain seq x y z
N MET A 1 -23.30 -15.15 9.05
CA MET A 1 -22.99 -14.23 7.94
C MET A 1 -21.48 -14.17 7.83
N GLU A 2 -20.94 -14.52 6.67
CA GLU A 2 -19.52 -14.31 6.39
C GLU A 2 -19.34 -12.82 6.08
N ILE A 3 -18.50 -12.13 6.84
CA ILE A 3 -18.22 -10.71 6.62
C ILE A 3 -17.18 -10.63 5.52
N ASN A 4 -17.45 -9.90 4.45
CA ASN A 4 -16.48 -9.67 3.39
C ASN A 4 -15.20 -9.05 3.97
N SER A 5 -14.09 -9.77 3.85
CA SER A 5 -12.77 -9.29 4.27
C SER A 5 -12.04 -8.54 3.15
N TYR A 6 -12.49 -8.56 1.91
CA TYR A 6 -11.88 -7.80 0.81
C TYR A 6 -12.60 -6.46 0.63
N LEU A 7 -11.97 -5.36 1.03
CA LEU A 7 -12.59 -4.03 1.06
C LEU A 7 -11.86 -3.05 0.15
N TYR A 8 -11.03 -2.18 0.71
CA TYR A 8 -10.35 -1.12 -0.01
C TYR A 8 -9.48 -1.68 -1.15
N LYS A 9 -9.75 -1.24 -2.40
CA LYS A 9 -9.02 -1.64 -3.63
C LYS A 9 -8.89 -3.17 -3.81
N GLY A 10 -9.79 -3.95 -3.20
CA GLY A 10 -9.74 -5.42 -3.24
C GLY A 10 -8.70 -6.05 -2.31
N TYR A 11 -8.11 -5.29 -1.40
CA TYR A 11 -7.14 -5.79 -0.41
C TYR A 11 -7.85 -6.51 0.73
N TYR A 12 -7.15 -7.48 1.32
CA TYR A 12 -7.66 -8.21 2.48
C TYR A 12 -7.52 -7.37 3.74
N TYR A 13 -8.64 -7.05 4.38
CA TYR A 13 -8.70 -6.33 5.64
C TYR A 13 -8.55 -7.30 6.82
N ASP A 14 -7.44 -7.17 7.54
CA ASP A 14 -7.21 -7.86 8.79
C ASP A 14 -7.87 -7.08 9.93
N LYS A 15 -8.87 -7.69 10.57
CA LYS A 15 -9.67 -7.06 11.63
C LYS A 15 -8.92 -6.93 12.96
N GLU A 16 -7.92 -7.78 13.21
CA GLU A 16 -7.16 -7.75 14.45
C GLU A 16 -6.21 -6.55 14.45
N THR A 17 -5.50 -6.35 13.35
CA THR A 17 -4.53 -5.26 13.19
C THR A 17 -5.11 -3.98 12.60
N GLN A 18 -6.29 -4.05 11.97
CA GLN A 18 -6.91 -2.97 11.21
C GLN A 18 -6.09 -2.52 9.98
N PHE A 19 -5.23 -3.42 9.48
CA PHE A 19 -4.42 -3.18 8.29
C PHE A 19 -4.98 -3.91 7.07
N TYR A 20 -4.53 -3.48 5.90
CA TYR A 20 -4.79 -4.15 4.64
C TYR A 20 -3.57 -4.97 4.21
N TRP A 21 -3.74 -6.27 4.04
CA TRP A 21 -2.75 -7.12 3.38
C TRP A 21 -2.83 -6.94 1.86
N VAL A 22 -1.71 -6.52 1.27
CA VAL A 22 -1.56 -6.25 -0.16
C VAL A 22 -0.46 -7.12 -0.73
N SER A 23 -0.69 -8.43 -0.75
CA SER A 23 0.17 -9.48 -1.34
C SER A 23 1.58 -9.65 -0.76
N SER A 24 2.31 -8.58 -0.44
CA SER A 24 3.66 -8.59 0.12
C SER A 24 3.81 -7.73 1.36
N ARG A 25 2.99 -6.68 1.52
CA ARG A 25 3.10 -5.70 2.61
C ARG A 25 1.73 -5.39 3.21
N TYR A 26 1.77 -4.94 4.47
CA TYR A 26 0.61 -4.40 5.16
C TYR A 26 0.55 -2.88 5.01
N TYR A 27 -0.60 -2.39 4.56
CA TYR A 27 -0.95 -0.97 4.49
C TYR A 27 -1.78 -0.58 5.71
N SER A 28 -1.36 0.47 6.41
CA SER A 28 -2.17 1.07 7.48
C SER A 28 -3.01 2.22 6.91
N PRO A 29 -4.36 2.10 6.96
CA PRO A 29 -5.24 3.19 6.54
C PRO A 29 -5.22 4.38 7.51
N GLU A 30 -4.86 4.17 8.79
CA GLU A 30 -4.82 5.22 9.81
C GLU A 30 -3.70 6.23 9.53
N ILE A 31 -2.49 5.74 9.20
CA ILE A 31 -1.33 6.59 8.90
C ILE A 31 -1.09 6.78 7.40
N CYS A 32 -1.93 6.16 6.56
CA CYS A 32 -1.90 6.25 5.08
C CYS A 32 -0.57 5.81 4.46
N ARG A 33 0.06 4.76 4.99
CA ARG A 33 1.39 4.27 4.55
C ARG A 33 1.55 2.75 4.74
N TRP A 34 2.57 2.20 4.10
CA TRP A 34 3.07 0.86 4.43
C TRP A 34 3.64 0.86 5.85
N ILE A 35 3.46 -0.25 6.59
CA ILE A 35 4.05 -0.40 7.93
C ILE A 35 5.48 -0.97 7.90
N SER A 36 5.89 -1.49 6.75
CA SER A 36 7.23 -2.00 6.48
C SER A 36 7.82 -1.29 5.25
N PRO A 37 9.14 -1.07 5.21
CA PRO A 37 9.77 -0.47 4.02
C PRO A 37 9.66 -1.44 2.84
N ASP A 38 9.69 -0.88 1.64
CA ASP A 38 9.98 -1.64 0.43
C ASP A 38 11.45 -2.08 0.35
N LEU A 39 11.78 -2.91 -0.65
CA LEU A 39 13.15 -3.26 -0.95
C LEU A 39 13.95 -2.02 -1.38
N ILE A 40 15.22 -1.94 -0.95
CA ILE A 40 16.11 -0.81 -1.23
C ILE A 40 16.37 -0.59 -2.72
N GLU A 41 16.22 -1.64 -3.54
CA GLU A 41 16.34 -1.60 -5.00
C GLU A 41 15.27 -0.75 -5.69
N TYR A 42 14.17 -0.45 -5.00
CA TYR A 42 13.11 0.44 -5.49
C TYR A 42 13.34 1.92 -5.16
N LEU A 43 14.48 2.26 -4.54
CA LEU A 43 14.85 3.66 -4.39
C LEU A 43 15.09 4.29 -5.77
N ASP A 44 14.35 5.35 -6.06
CA ASP A 44 14.53 6.16 -7.26
C ASP A 44 14.90 7.61 -6.89
N PRO A 45 16.18 8.00 -6.96
CA PRO A 45 16.61 9.36 -6.65
C PRO A 45 16.18 10.40 -7.71
N GLN A 46 15.65 9.97 -8.87
CA GLN A 46 15.13 10.88 -9.90
C GLN A 46 13.65 11.22 -9.68
N SER A 47 12.94 10.44 -8.84
CA SER A 47 11.53 10.66 -8.53
C SER A 47 11.37 11.43 -7.21
N ILE A 48 10.47 12.43 -7.20
CA ILE A 48 10.12 13.21 -6.01
C ILE A 48 9.65 12.33 -4.84
N ASN A 49 9.03 11.18 -5.14
CA ASN A 49 8.55 10.22 -4.15
C ASN A 49 9.43 8.96 -4.04
N GLY A 50 10.43 8.81 -4.92
CA GLY A 50 11.18 7.56 -5.08
C GLY A 50 12.12 7.22 -3.93
N LEU A 51 12.35 8.14 -3.00
CA LEU A 51 13.18 7.89 -1.82
C LEU A 51 12.38 7.43 -0.58
N ASN A 52 11.05 7.42 -0.65
CA ASN A 52 10.20 7.04 0.48
C ASN A 52 9.68 5.60 0.33
N LEU A 53 10.41 4.65 0.91
CA LEU A 53 10.07 3.22 0.88
C LEU A 53 8.78 2.84 1.64
N TYR A 54 8.18 3.79 2.37
CA TYR A 54 6.90 3.60 3.08
C TYR A 54 5.71 4.25 2.35
N ALA A 55 5.95 4.94 1.24
CA ALA A 55 4.89 5.63 0.52
C ALA A 55 3.92 4.63 -0.13
N TYR A 56 2.63 4.81 0.15
CA TYR A 56 1.57 4.14 -0.58
C TYR A 56 1.13 5.01 -1.76
N CYS A 57 0.99 4.43 -2.94
CA CYS A 57 0.49 5.10 -4.15
C CYS A 57 1.23 6.39 -4.54
N ASN A 58 2.55 6.49 -4.29
CA ASN A 58 3.30 7.74 -4.47
C ASN A 58 2.66 8.96 -3.78
N ASN A 59 2.03 8.75 -2.62
CA ASN A 59 1.25 9.75 -1.88
C ASN A 59 0.01 10.27 -2.63
N ASP A 60 -0.48 9.56 -3.66
CA ASP A 60 -1.71 9.87 -4.39
C ASP A 60 -2.64 8.63 -4.49
N PRO A 61 -3.25 8.21 -3.36
CA PRO A 61 -4.15 7.06 -3.31
C PRO A 61 -5.55 7.32 -3.89
N ILE A 62 -5.84 8.56 -4.28
CA ILE A 62 -7.10 8.92 -4.97
C ILE A 62 -6.99 8.54 -6.44
N ASN A 63 -5.86 8.83 -7.08
CA ASN A 63 -5.68 8.56 -8.52
C ASN A 63 -4.94 7.25 -8.81
N ASN A 64 -4.32 6.63 -7.81
CA ASN A 64 -3.57 5.40 -7.98
C ASN A 64 -3.98 4.27 -7.01
N TYR A 65 -3.46 3.08 -7.27
CA TYR A 65 -3.54 1.90 -6.40
C TYR A 65 -2.24 1.07 -6.51
N ASP A 66 -2.04 0.09 -5.62
CA ASP A 66 -0.90 -0.83 -5.67
C ASP A 66 -1.39 -2.28 -5.58
N PRO A 67 -1.36 -3.06 -6.68
CA PRO A 67 -1.85 -4.44 -6.68
C PRO A 67 -0.93 -5.44 -5.99
N THR A 68 0.36 -5.12 -5.86
CA THR A 68 1.39 -6.08 -5.43
C THR A 68 2.01 -5.73 -4.09
N GLY A 69 1.72 -4.54 -3.57
CA GLY A 69 2.47 -3.94 -2.49
C GLY A 69 3.88 -3.57 -2.91
N HIS A 70 4.12 -3.14 -4.16
CA HIS A 70 5.45 -2.69 -4.63
C HIS A 70 5.38 -1.58 -5.69
N PHE A 71 4.32 -1.57 -6.51
CA PHE A 71 4.25 -0.69 -7.67
C PHE A 71 2.93 0.04 -7.73
N THR A 72 3.02 1.36 -7.89
CA THR A 72 1.85 2.23 -8.04
C THR A 72 1.38 2.21 -9.50
N LEU A 73 0.10 1.93 -9.72
CA LEU A 73 -0.58 2.02 -11.01
C LEU A 73 -1.71 3.06 -10.96
N PRO A 74 -1.98 3.77 -12.07
CA PRO A 74 -3.15 4.64 -12.16
C PRO A 74 -4.44 3.83 -12.10
N ASN A 75 -5.49 4.41 -11.52
CA ASN A 75 -6.85 3.84 -11.50
C ASN A 75 -7.47 3.72 -12.90
#